data_AF-A0A443HVX7-F1
#
_entry.id   AF-A0A443HVX7-F1
#
_cell.length_a   1.000
_cell.length_b   1.000
_cell.length_c   1.000
_cell.angle_alpha   90.00
_cell.angle_beta   90.00
_cell.angle_gamma   90.00
#
_symmetry.space_group_name_H-M   'P 1'
#
loop_
_entity.id
_entity.type
_entity.pdbx_description
1 polymer ?
#
loop_
_entity_poly.entity_id
_entity_poly.type
_entity_poly.pdbx_seq_one_letter_code
_entity_poly.pdbx_strand_id
1 'polypeptide(L)'
;MATVQATQVDQATYDSYDKLWVLRALWDPAEYQRIPPSEPTGLTLITYHCIEILKDTLANYTLLNESERINIDAILHAYRSGSLIPQPGLVTYWYNGIQTENPGPPGSQRTEVIERWEKEHGKGSLWIETVRSLTDANPQMAALSIYPRQPQNNFNPLTDEIMAHHNIHILVRIVDFQNVQLITVLDDTGSSYLELFMDDCLSLGLDPSNIPASLNCGIERLTTANGIIRVRKILVEVQYIASDNSTIGLPIMIKAVIRDGYSENRPRCSGQSLRRHLFTATAPGAIGAGNLHVGTRKTPVVTSLPAS
;
A
#
# COMPACT_ATOMS: atom_id res chain seq x y z
N MET A 1 -20.41 32.43 25.98
CA MET A 1 -19.66 31.61 25.01
C MET A 1 -18.53 30.94 25.76
N ALA A 2 -18.57 29.62 25.93
CA ALA A 2 -17.50 28.88 26.58
C ALA A 2 -16.34 28.73 25.58
N THR A 3 -15.15 29.18 25.98
CA THR A 3 -13.93 29.04 25.19
C THR A 3 -13.55 27.57 25.16
N VAL A 4 -13.69 26.91 24.02
CA VAL A 4 -13.19 25.55 23.81
C VAL A 4 -11.66 25.66 23.81
N GLN A 5 -11.02 25.20 24.89
CA GLN A 5 -9.57 24.99 24.89
C GLN A 5 -9.27 23.91 23.86
N ALA A 6 -8.48 24.26 22.84
CA ALA A 6 -7.97 23.29 21.90
C ALA A 6 -7.08 22.30 22.68
N THR A 7 -7.59 21.09 22.89
CA THR A 7 -6.84 20.00 23.50
C THR A 7 -5.64 19.72 22.59
N GLN A 8 -4.42 20.00 23.06
CA GLN A 8 -3.20 19.59 22.34
C GLN A 8 -2.92 18.14 22.69
N VAL A 9 -2.84 17.27 21.68
CA VAL A 9 -2.22 15.95 21.86
C VAL A 9 -0.72 16.16 21.97
N ASP A 10 -0.09 15.57 22.97
CA ASP A 10 1.36 15.61 23.08
C ASP A 10 2.01 14.86 21.91
N GLN A 11 3.19 15.29 21.50
CA GLN A 11 3.86 14.73 20.33
C GLN A 11 4.12 13.22 20.47
N ALA A 12 4.35 12.71 21.68
CA ALA A 12 4.62 11.28 21.88
C ALA A 12 3.36 10.43 21.64
N THR A 13 2.19 10.89 22.08
CA THR A 13 0.90 10.28 21.72
C THR A 13 0.64 10.45 20.21
N TYR A 14 0.87 11.65 19.66
CA TYR A 14 0.69 11.88 18.23
C TYR A 14 1.60 11.02 17.37
N ASP A 15 2.77 10.58 17.85
CA ASP A 15 3.73 9.72 17.13
C ASP A 15 3.46 8.21 17.31
N SER A 16 2.60 7.83 18.26
CA SER A 16 2.39 6.43 18.67
C SER A 16 1.10 5.78 18.12
N TYR A 17 0.09 6.54 17.67
CA TYR A 17 -1.23 6.04 17.24
C TYR A 17 -1.70 6.54 15.87
N ASP A 18 -2.36 5.71 15.04
CA ASP A 18 -3.00 6.08 13.75
C ASP A 18 -3.66 7.49 13.79
N LYS A 19 -3.52 8.33 12.75
CA LYS A 19 -4.07 9.69 12.74
C LYS A 19 -5.57 9.73 13.04
N LEU A 20 -6.33 8.73 12.59
CA LEU A 20 -7.76 8.63 12.93
C LEU A 20 -7.98 8.31 14.41
N TRP A 21 -7.07 7.56 15.02
CA TRP A 21 -7.05 7.31 16.47
C TRP A 21 -6.66 8.55 17.25
N VAL A 22 -5.67 9.31 16.80
CA VAL A 22 -5.31 10.60 17.40
C VAL A 22 -6.44 11.62 17.26
N LEU A 23 -7.13 11.66 16.11
CA LEU A 23 -8.31 12.51 15.93
C LEU A 23 -9.48 12.10 16.83
N ARG A 24 -9.69 10.80 17.07
CA ARG A 24 -10.65 10.32 18.08
C ARG A 24 -10.24 10.76 19.48
N ALA A 25 -8.95 10.65 19.82
CA ALA A 25 -8.40 11.13 21.10
C ALA A 25 -8.58 12.65 21.28
N LEU A 26 -8.51 13.42 20.19
CA LEU A 26 -8.75 14.87 20.21
C LEU A 26 -10.22 15.24 20.39
N TRP A 27 -11.11 14.48 19.75
CA TRP A 27 -12.54 14.80 19.70
C TRP A 27 -13.26 14.39 21.00
N ASP A 28 -12.93 13.22 21.54
CA ASP A 28 -13.41 12.77 22.85
C ASP A 28 -12.31 11.95 23.57
N PRO A 29 -11.42 12.62 24.33
CA PRO A 29 -10.34 11.97 25.04
C PRO A 29 -10.82 10.92 26.07
N ALA A 30 -12.00 11.14 26.66
CA ALA A 30 -12.54 10.27 27.71
C ALA A 30 -13.14 9.00 27.14
N GLU A 31 -13.85 9.09 26.01
CA GLU A 31 -14.32 7.93 25.26
C GLU A 31 -13.15 7.17 24.63
N TYR A 32 -12.15 7.87 24.10
CA TYR A 32 -10.96 7.27 23.48
C TYR A 32 -10.16 6.35 24.42
N GLN A 33 -10.02 6.75 25.69
CA GLN A 33 -9.30 5.93 26.68
C GLN A 33 -10.13 4.75 27.20
N ARG A 34 -11.43 4.69 26.85
CA ARG A 34 -12.34 3.69 27.38
C ARG A 34 -12.31 2.43 26.53
N ILE A 35 -11.55 1.45 26.98
CA ILE A 35 -11.63 0.08 26.47
C ILE A 35 -13.01 -0.51 26.85
N PRO A 36 -13.78 -1.06 25.90
CA PRO A 36 -15.11 -1.57 26.17
C PRO A 36 -15.04 -2.79 27.11
N PRO A 37 -16.07 -3.02 27.96
CA PRO A 37 -16.08 -4.15 28.89
C PRO A 37 -16.04 -5.54 28.23
N SER A 38 -16.27 -5.61 26.91
CA SER A 38 -16.13 -6.84 26.14
C SER A 38 -14.67 -7.25 25.90
N GLU A 39 -13.70 -6.37 26.18
CA GLU A 39 -12.28 -6.68 26.12
C GLU A 39 -11.69 -6.89 27.52
N PRO A 40 -10.61 -7.69 27.65
CA PRO A 40 -9.93 -7.90 28.92
C PRO A 40 -9.48 -6.61 29.61
N THR A 41 -9.54 -6.60 30.93
CA THR A 41 -8.96 -5.51 31.73
C THR A 41 -7.43 -5.51 31.61
N GLY A 42 -6.82 -4.32 31.60
CA GLY A 42 -5.36 -4.17 31.60
C GLY A 42 -4.70 -4.11 30.22
N LEU A 43 -5.48 -4.11 29.13
CA LEU A 43 -4.93 -3.84 27.80
C LEU A 43 -4.36 -2.41 27.73
N THR A 44 -3.24 -2.28 27.04
CA THR A 44 -2.75 -0.95 26.63
C THR A 44 -3.58 -0.44 25.46
N LEU A 45 -3.59 0.88 25.24
CA LEU A 45 -4.32 1.48 24.11
C LEU A 45 -3.79 0.98 22.76
N ILE A 46 -2.48 0.76 22.63
CA ILE A 46 -1.90 0.22 21.39
C ILE A 46 -2.35 -1.23 21.15
N THR A 47 -2.44 -2.04 22.21
CA THR A 47 -3.00 -3.41 22.12
C THR A 47 -4.46 -3.37 21.68
N TYR A 48 -5.26 -2.48 22.28
CA TYR A 48 -6.66 -2.34 21.90
C TYR A 48 -6.81 -1.83 20.45
N HIS A 49 -5.96 -0.91 20.01
CA HIS A 49 -5.94 -0.45 18.63
C HIS A 49 -5.68 -1.59 17.62
N CYS A 50 -4.68 -2.42 17.87
CA CYS A 50 -4.40 -3.61 17.05
C CYS A 50 -5.61 -4.55 16.99
N ILE A 51 -6.25 -4.80 18.14
CA ILE A 51 -7.47 -5.62 18.22
C ILE A 51 -8.59 -5.03 17.33
N GLU A 52 -8.82 -3.72 17.39
CA GLU A 52 -9.86 -3.07 16.58
C GLU A 52 -9.56 -3.15 15.08
N ILE A 53 -8.29 -2.98 14.67
CA ILE A 53 -7.89 -3.16 13.27
C ILE A 53 -8.17 -4.59 12.78
N LEU A 54 -7.87 -5.59 13.60
CA LEU A 54 -8.07 -7.00 13.26
C LEU A 54 -9.55 -7.37 13.19
N LYS A 55 -10.38 -6.89 14.13
CA LYS A 55 -11.84 -7.04 14.07
C LYS A 55 -12.43 -6.40 12.82
N ASP A 56 -12.02 -5.16 12.51
CA ASP A 56 -12.44 -4.46 11.31
C ASP A 56 -12.01 -5.22 10.04
N THR A 57 -10.84 -5.85 10.07
CA THR A 57 -10.35 -6.70 8.96
C THR A 57 -11.22 -7.96 8.82
N LEU A 58 -11.55 -8.67 9.90
CA LEU A 58 -12.43 -9.84 9.86
C LEU A 58 -13.84 -9.50 9.34
N ALA A 59 -14.36 -8.33 9.71
CA ALA A 59 -15.71 -7.89 9.37
C ALA A 59 -15.82 -7.36 7.94
N ASN A 60 -14.83 -6.57 7.49
CA ASN A 60 -14.96 -5.76 6.28
C ASN A 60 -14.04 -6.20 5.13
N TYR A 61 -13.08 -7.11 5.35
CA TYR A 61 -12.22 -7.60 4.27
C TYR A 61 -12.76 -8.91 3.69
N THR A 62 -13.44 -8.81 2.55
CA THR A 62 -14.18 -9.91 1.91
C THR A 62 -13.29 -10.98 1.29
N LEU A 63 -12.04 -10.64 0.96
CA LEU A 63 -11.09 -11.57 0.32
C LEU A 63 -10.34 -12.46 1.32
N LEU A 64 -10.68 -12.44 2.61
CA LEU A 64 -10.07 -13.34 3.60
C LEU A 64 -10.49 -14.78 3.35
N ASN A 65 -9.52 -15.67 3.20
CA ASN A 65 -9.76 -17.10 3.22
C ASN A 65 -9.85 -17.63 4.67
N GLU A 66 -10.29 -18.87 4.83
CA GLU A 66 -10.49 -19.48 6.15
C GLU A 66 -9.21 -19.55 6.99
N SER A 67 -8.09 -19.93 6.38
CA SER A 67 -6.81 -20.01 7.10
C SER A 67 -6.29 -18.65 7.56
N GLU A 68 -6.60 -17.57 6.83
CA GLU A 68 -6.29 -16.20 7.26
C GLU A 68 -7.18 -15.77 8.43
N ARG A 69 -8.45 -16.16 8.44
CA ARG A 69 -9.35 -15.92 9.59
C ARG A 69 -8.85 -16.61 10.85
N ILE A 70 -8.43 -17.87 10.74
CA ILE A 70 -7.81 -18.64 11.83
C ILE A 70 -6.57 -17.91 12.37
N ASN A 71 -5.70 -17.40 11.49
CA ASN A 71 -4.55 -16.60 11.91
C ASN A 71 -4.96 -15.34 12.69
N ILE A 72 -5.92 -14.57 12.16
CA ILE A 72 -6.39 -13.35 12.81
C ILE A 72 -6.99 -13.65 14.19
N ASP A 73 -7.80 -14.70 14.32
CA ASP A 73 -8.40 -15.10 15.59
C ASP A 73 -7.34 -15.49 16.62
N ALA A 74 -6.29 -16.20 16.19
CA ALA A 74 -5.15 -16.53 17.05
C ALA A 74 -4.37 -15.28 17.51
N ILE A 75 -4.17 -14.31 16.62
CA ILE A 75 -3.53 -13.03 16.95
C ILE A 75 -4.39 -12.23 17.94
N LEU A 76 -5.70 -12.16 17.71
CA LEU A 76 -6.65 -11.53 18.63
C LEU A 76 -6.56 -12.17 20.02
N HIS A 77 -6.53 -13.50 20.10
CA HIS A 77 -6.34 -14.21 21.35
C HIS A 77 -4.99 -13.86 22.01
N ALA A 78 -3.90 -13.80 21.24
CA ALA A 78 -2.57 -13.49 21.75
C ALA A 78 -2.45 -12.06 22.29
N TYR A 79 -3.08 -11.07 21.65
CA TYR A 79 -3.15 -9.71 22.18
C TYR A 79 -3.99 -9.66 23.47
N ARG A 80 -5.13 -10.35 23.49
CA ARG A 80 -6.05 -10.38 24.65
C ARG A 80 -5.45 -11.07 25.87
N SER A 81 -4.66 -12.12 25.66
CA SER A 81 -3.98 -12.85 26.74
C SER A 81 -2.70 -12.14 27.22
N GLY A 82 -2.21 -11.15 26.48
CA GLY A 82 -0.93 -10.50 26.72
C GLY A 82 0.29 -11.32 26.27
N SER A 83 0.10 -12.45 25.58
CA SER A 83 1.22 -13.23 25.02
C SER A 83 1.87 -12.54 23.82
N LEU A 84 1.15 -11.65 23.14
CA LEU A 84 1.68 -10.75 22.13
C LEU A 84 1.56 -9.30 22.62
N ILE A 85 2.70 -8.65 22.82
CA ILE A 85 2.77 -7.25 23.23
C ILE A 85 3.13 -6.42 22.01
N PRO A 86 2.23 -5.53 21.53
CA PRO A 86 2.50 -4.73 20.34
C PRO A 86 3.61 -3.72 20.61
N GLN A 87 4.51 -3.57 19.64
CA GLN A 87 5.54 -2.53 19.64
C GLN A 87 5.62 -1.94 18.23
N PRO A 88 5.73 -0.62 18.05
CA PRO A 88 5.86 -0.03 16.73
C PRO A 88 6.99 -0.67 15.92
N GLY A 89 6.69 -1.09 14.69
CA GLY A 89 7.63 -1.80 13.81
C GLY A 89 7.75 -3.30 14.09
N LEU A 90 7.07 -3.84 15.10
CA LEU A 90 7.01 -5.28 15.34
C LEU A 90 6.27 -5.96 14.17
N VAL A 91 6.93 -6.97 13.61
CA VAL A 91 6.37 -7.87 12.60
C VAL A 91 6.35 -9.27 13.18
N THR A 92 5.18 -9.92 13.17
CA THR A 92 5.04 -11.32 13.53
C THR A 92 4.41 -12.09 12.38
N TYR A 93 4.78 -13.36 12.28
CA TYR A 93 4.36 -14.25 11.21
C TYR A 93 3.48 -15.33 11.81
N TRP A 94 2.38 -15.61 11.15
CA TRP A 94 1.38 -16.56 11.62
C TRP A 94 1.00 -17.50 10.49
N TYR A 95 0.95 -18.79 10.81
CA TYR A 95 0.58 -19.83 9.86
C TYR A 95 -0.34 -20.83 10.55
N ASN A 96 -1.55 -20.97 10.01
CA ASN A 96 -2.61 -21.82 10.54
C ASN A 96 -2.87 -21.63 12.06
N GLY A 97 -2.89 -20.38 12.53
CA GLY A 97 -3.15 -20.02 13.93
C GLY A 97 -1.94 -20.10 14.86
N ILE A 98 -0.76 -20.43 14.34
CA ILE A 98 0.48 -20.56 15.12
C ILE A 98 1.42 -19.41 14.76
N GLN A 99 1.99 -18.74 15.77
CA GLN A 99 3.05 -17.77 15.55
C GLN A 99 4.34 -18.50 15.16
N THR A 100 4.92 -18.14 14.03
CA THR A 100 6.10 -18.79 13.46
C THR A 100 7.28 -17.81 13.30
N GLU A 101 8.43 -18.33 12.90
CA GLU A 101 9.61 -17.54 12.56
C GLU A 101 9.43 -16.72 11.27
N ASN A 102 10.32 -15.76 11.03
CA ASN A 102 10.34 -15.02 9.77
C ASN A 102 10.67 -15.97 8.60
N PRO A 103 9.81 -16.09 7.59
CA PRO A 103 10.02 -17.04 6.51
C PRO A 103 10.94 -16.49 5.39
N GLY A 104 11.58 -15.34 5.62
CA GLY A 104 12.48 -14.72 4.65
C GLY A 104 11.77 -13.88 3.59
N PRO A 105 12.50 -13.39 2.58
CA PRO A 105 11.93 -12.54 1.53
C PRO A 105 10.94 -13.32 0.66
N PRO A 106 9.90 -12.67 0.10
CA PRO A 106 8.95 -13.32 -0.80
C PRO A 106 9.63 -14.00 -1.99
N GLY A 107 9.09 -15.13 -2.43
CA GLY A 107 9.58 -15.95 -3.54
C GLY A 107 10.15 -17.30 -3.11
N SER A 108 11.03 -17.86 -3.93
CA SER A 108 11.59 -19.21 -3.82
C SER A 108 12.25 -19.51 -2.48
N GLN A 109 12.95 -18.53 -1.91
CA GLN A 109 13.56 -18.65 -0.57
C GLN A 109 12.52 -18.88 0.54
N ARG A 110 11.32 -18.32 0.37
CA ARG A 110 10.21 -18.48 1.31
C ARG A 110 9.50 -19.83 1.14
N THR A 111 9.48 -20.36 -0.07
CA THR A 111 8.74 -21.59 -0.41
C THR A 111 9.13 -22.76 0.49
N GLU A 112 10.44 -22.98 0.71
CA GLU A 112 10.92 -24.08 1.56
C GLU A 112 10.40 -23.98 3.01
N VAL A 113 10.32 -22.76 3.55
CA VAL A 113 9.79 -22.52 4.91
C VAL A 113 8.29 -22.78 4.96
N ILE A 114 7.54 -22.32 3.96
CA ILE A 114 6.10 -22.56 3.88
C ILE A 114 5.79 -24.05 3.74
N GLU A 115 6.54 -24.78 2.89
CA GLU A 115 6.37 -26.23 2.74
C GLU A 115 6.66 -27.00 4.04
N ARG A 116 7.64 -26.54 4.82
CA ARG A 116 7.89 -27.09 6.15
C ARG A 116 6.69 -26.84 7.07
N TRP A 117 6.22 -25.61 7.19
CA TRP A 117 5.07 -25.29 8.03
C TRP A 117 3.81 -26.02 7.61
N GLU A 118 3.60 -26.23 6.31
CA GLU A 118 2.47 -27.03 5.82
C GLU A 118 2.55 -28.49 6.29
N LYS A 119 3.75 -29.08 6.34
CA LYS A 119 3.95 -30.44 6.88
C LYS A 119 3.76 -30.48 8.40
N GLU A 120 4.19 -29.45 9.12
CA GLU A 120 4.16 -29.40 10.59
C GLU A 120 2.80 -28.99 11.16
N HIS A 121 2.08 -28.11 10.46
CA HIS A 121 0.88 -27.44 10.96
C HIS A 121 -0.35 -27.65 10.06
N GLY A 122 -0.20 -28.35 8.94
CA GLY A 122 -1.26 -28.58 7.96
C GLY A 122 -1.36 -27.46 6.92
N LYS A 123 -2.23 -27.68 5.92
CA LYS A 123 -2.46 -26.71 4.85
C LYS A 123 -3.03 -25.40 5.41
N GLY A 124 -2.40 -24.27 5.07
CA GLY A 124 -2.78 -22.96 5.58
C GLY A 124 -2.29 -21.82 4.70
N SER A 125 -2.39 -20.59 5.24
CA SER A 125 -1.87 -19.37 4.61
C SER A 125 -0.98 -18.63 5.59
N LEU A 126 0.00 -17.93 5.05
CA LEU A 126 0.83 -16.98 5.81
C LEU A 126 0.05 -15.70 6.07
N TRP A 127 -0.05 -15.31 7.33
CA TRP A 127 -0.42 -13.97 7.77
C TRP A 127 0.79 -13.22 8.30
N ILE A 128 0.94 -11.96 7.89
CA ILE A 128 2.00 -11.06 8.36
C ILE A 128 1.32 -9.97 9.18
N GLU A 129 1.41 -10.09 10.49
CA GLU A 129 0.92 -9.08 11.41
C GLU A 129 1.98 -8.02 11.59
N THR A 130 1.61 -6.75 11.41
CA THR A 130 2.54 -5.63 11.54
C THR A 130 1.91 -4.55 12.41
N VAL A 131 2.56 -4.27 13.53
CA VAL A 131 2.23 -3.13 14.38
C VAL A 131 2.84 -1.90 13.73
N ARG A 132 2.00 -1.14 13.01
CA ARG A 132 2.47 0.03 12.26
C ARG A 132 3.01 1.09 13.21
N SER A 133 4.19 1.63 12.90
CA SER A 133 4.53 2.98 13.35
C SER A 133 3.70 3.97 12.55
N LEU A 134 3.36 5.10 13.15
CA LEU A 134 2.65 6.17 12.46
C LEU A 134 3.40 6.78 11.28
N THR A 135 4.73 6.72 11.33
CA THR A 135 5.60 7.11 10.24
C THR A 135 5.41 6.23 9.00
N ASP A 136 4.77 5.06 9.15
CA ASP A 136 4.67 4.04 8.11
C ASP A 136 3.27 4.00 7.45
N ALA A 137 2.34 4.87 7.88
CA ALA A 137 1.16 5.14 7.07
C ALA A 137 1.66 5.67 5.72
N ASN A 138 1.44 4.89 4.67
CA ASN A 138 1.80 5.25 3.30
C ASN A 138 0.55 5.91 2.68
N PRO A 139 0.33 7.22 2.88
CA PRO A 139 -0.87 7.84 2.35
C PRO A 139 -0.87 7.67 0.83
N GLN A 140 -2.01 7.28 0.26
CA GLN A 140 -2.28 7.46 -1.16
C GLN A 140 -2.96 8.82 -1.31
N MET A 141 -2.17 9.90 -1.19
CA MET A 141 -2.72 11.25 -1.37
C MET A 141 -2.71 11.58 -2.86
N ALA A 142 -3.79 11.30 -3.58
CA ALA A 142 -3.94 11.88 -4.91
C ALA A 142 -3.76 13.41 -4.81
N ALA A 143 -2.75 13.95 -5.50
CA ALA A 143 -2.56 15.39 -5.58
C ALA A 143 -3.60 15.95 -6.57
N LEU A 144 -4.79 16.30 -6.08
CA LEU A 144 -5.75 17.07 -6.86
C LEU A 144 -5.26 18.52 -6.91
N SER A 145 -4.48 18.87 -7.93
CA SER A 145 -4.20 20.28 -8.25
C SER A 145 -5.46 20.91 -8.81
N ILE A 146 -6.28 21.53 -7.96
CA ILE A 146 -7.34 22.44 -8.40
C ILE A 146 -6.64 23.69 -8.95
N TYR A 147 -6.41 23.73 -10.26
CA TYR A 147 -6.13 25.00 -10.92
C TYR A 147 -7.35 25.91 -10.70
N PRO A 148 -7.18 27.19 -10.32
CA PRO A 148 -8.29 28.10 -10.21
C PRO A 148 -9.03 28.12 -11.55
N ARG A 149 -10.30 27.70 -11.48
CA ARG A 149 -11.25 27.64 -12.58
C ARG A 149 -11.23 29.00 -13.27
N GLN A 150 -10.59 29.11 -14.44
CA GLN A 150 -10.88 30.26 -15.28
C GLN A 150 -12.37 30.18 -15.62
N PRO A 151 -13.14 31.27 -15.47
CA PRO A 151 -14.55 31.27 -15.79
C PRO A 151 -14.69 31.22 -17.31
N GLN A 152 -14.69 30.00 -17.87
CA GLN A 152 -15.14 29.76 -19.24
C GLN A 152 -16.33 28.81 -19.19
N ASN A 153 -17.45 29.31 -19.70
CA ASN A 153 -18.80 28.75 -19.58
C ASN A 153 -19.06 27.45 -20.37
N ASN A 154 -18.04 26.73 -20.84
CA ASN A 154 -18.21 25.54 -21.68
C ASN A 154 -17.27 24.39 -21.27
N PHE A 155 -17.09 24.14 -19.97
CA PHE A 155 -16.34 22.95 -19.53
C PHE A 155 -17.19 21.69 -19.81
N ASN A 156 -16.86 20.98 -20.89
CA ASN A 156 -17.35 19.64 -21.14
C ASN A 156 -16.28 18.63 -20.70
N PRO A 157 -16.44 17.95 -19.55
CA PRO A 157 -15.44 17.01 -19.03
C PRO A 157 -15.18 15.79 -19.93
N LEU A 158 -15.92 15.65 -21.03
CA LEU A 158 -15.82 14.54 -21.98
C LEU A 158 -15.12 14.90 -23.29
N THR A 159 -14.86 16.19 -23.58
CA THR A 159 -14.32 16.59 -24.89
C THR A 159 -13.07 17.48 -24.84
N ASP A 160 -12.74 18.07 -23.70
CA ASP A 160 -11.44 18.75 -23.55
C ASP A 160 -10.37 17.72 -23.20
N GLU A 161 -9.27 17.73 -23.95
CA GLU A 161 -8.08 16.90 -23.79
C GLU A 161 -7.86 16.58 -22.30
N ILE A 162 -8.11 15.32 -21.95
CA ILE A 162 -7.80 14.76 -20.64
C ILE A 162 -6.37 15.18 -20.35
N MET A 163 -6.22 16.14 -19.44
CA MET A 163 -4.94 16.78 -19.19
C MET A 163 -3.89 15.70 -19.01
N ALA A 164 -2.87 15.76 -19.87
CA ALA A 164 -1.85 14.74 -20.08
C ALA A 164 -1.10 14.45 -18.78
N HIS A 165 -1.65 13.58 -17.95
CA HIS A 165 -0.89 12.91 -16.92
C HIS A 165 0.19 12.09 -17.61
N HIS A 166 1.40 12.09 -17.05
CA HIS A 166 2.49 11.31 -17.61
C HIS A 166 2.16 9.82 -17.53
N ASN A 167 1.73 9.27 -18.66
CA ASN A 167 1.62 7.83 -18.85
C ASN A 167 3.02 7.27 -19.12
N ILE A 168 3.37 6.24 -18.38
CA ILE A 168 4.67 5.58 -18.47
C ILE A 168 4.43 4.11 -18.77
N HIS A 169 5.22 3.56 -19.68
CA HIS A 169 5.22 2.13 -19.96
C HIS A 169 6.22 1.42 -19.06
N ILE A 170 5.79 0.32 -18.47
CA ILE A 170 6.64 -0.53 -17.63
C ILE A 170 6.46 -1.99 -18.01
N LEU A 171 7.55 -2.75 -17.98
CA LEU A 171 7.52 -4.20 -17.92
C LEU A 171 7.36 -4.61 -16.46
N VAL A 172 6.42 -5.51 -16.20
CA VAL A 172 6.15 -6.07 -14.87
C VAL A 172 6.30 -7.58 -14.91
N ARG A 173 6.91 -8.13 -13.87
CA ARG A 173 7.06 -9.58 -13.66
C ARG A 173 6.83 -9.90 -12.18
N ILE A 174 6.08 -10.96 -11.90
CA ILE A 174 5.94 -11.47 -10.53
C ILE A 174 7.18 -12.28 -10.18
N VAL A 175 7.66 -12.19 -8.94
CA VAL A 175 8.83 -12.95 -8.49
C VAL A 175 8.64 -14.45 -8.73
N ASP A 176 9.66 -15.09 -9.27
CA ASP A 176 9.70 -16.50 -9.71
C ASP A 176 8.77 -16.88 -10.87
N PHE A 177 7.99 -15.94 -11.41
CA PHE A 177 7.13 -16.20 -12.56
C PHE A 177 7.87 -15.83 -13.85
N GLN A 178 7.54 -16.54 -14.94
CA GLN A 178 8.18 -16.32 -16.25
C GLN A 178 7.47 -15.26 -17.08
N ASN A 179 6.18 -15.02 -16.82
CA ASN A 179 5.38 -14.10 -17.61
C ASN A 179 5.79 -12.65 -17.32
N VAL A 180 6.00 -11.88 -18.38
CA VAL A 180 6.27 -10.44 -18.34
C VAL A 180 5.15 -9.73 -19.07
N GLN A 181 4.62 -8.67 -18.48
CA GLN A 181 3.58 -7.84 -19.09
C GLN A 181 4.06 -6.41 -19.27
N LEU A 182 3.85 -5.85 -20.46
CA LEU A 182 4.00 -4.42 -20.71
C LEU A 182 2.68 -3.74 -20.34
N ILE A 183 2.70 -2.86 -19.34
CA ILE A 183 1.52 -2.12 -18.90
C ILE A 183 1.79 -0.61 -18.89
N THR A 184 0.72 0.15 -19.02
CA THR A 184 0.76 1.62 -18.89
C THR A 184 0.32 2.02 -17.49
N VAL A 185 1.10 2.87 -16.84
CA VAL A 185 0.85 3.41 -15.51
C VAL A 185 0.91 4.93 -15.52
N LEU A 186 0.15 5.58 -14.64
CA LEU A 186 0.24 7.00 -14.37
C LEU A 186 1.39 7.27 -13.41
N ASP A 187 2.16 8.31 -13.71
CA ASP A 187 3.09 8.93 -12.78
C ASP A 187 2.35 9.69 -11.65
N ASP A 188 1.75 8.96 -10.74
CA ASP A 188 1.04 9.55 -9.61
C ASP A 188 1.98 9.72 -8.40
N THR A 189 2.45 10.96 -8.21
CA THR A 189 3.22 11.40 -7.02
C THR A 189 2.55 11.06 -5.69
N GLY A 190 1.22 10.93 -5.70
CA GLY A 190 0.39 10.63 -4.55
C GLY A 190 0.34 9.16 -4.19
N SER A 191 0.67 8.28 -5.13
CA SER A 191 0.55 6.84 -4.97
C SER A 191 1.78 6.26 -4.26
N SER A 192 1.52 5.40 -3.27
CA SER A 192 2.59 4.76 -2.49
C SER A 192 3.07 3.43 -3.11
N TYR A 193 2.21 2.77 -3.87
CA TYR A 193 2.43 1.43 -4.43
C TYR A 193 2.03 1.39 -5.90
N LEU A 194 2.69 0.53 -6.67
CA LEU A 194 2.21 0.13 -7.99
C LEU A 194 0.85 -0.56 -7.82
N GLU A 195 -0.13 -0.17 -8.61
CA GLU A 195 -1.44 -0.83 -8.63
C GLU A 195 -1.53 -1.83 -9.78
N LEU A 196 -1.88 -3.06 -9.44
CA LEU A 196 -2.21 -4.12 -10.40
C LEU A 196 -3.68 -4.51 -10.22
N PHE A 197 -4.38 -4.70 -11.33
CA PHE A 197 -5.77 -5.17 -11.35
C PHE A 197 -5.84 -6.69 -11.55
N MET A 198 -7.05 -7.25 -11.48
CA MET A 198 -7.24 -8.70 -11.58
C MET A 198 -6.75 -9.25 -12.93
N ASP A 199 -7.01 -8.56 -14.03
CA ASP A 199 -6.53 -8.90 -15.37
C ASP A 199 -5.02 -8.85 -15.48
N ASP A 200 -4.36 -7.87 -14.85
CA ASP A 200 -2.90 -7.81 -14.81
C ASP A 200 -2.32 -9.06 -14.14
N CYS A 201 -2.86 -9.43 -12.98
CA CYS A 201 -2.43 -10.61 -12.23
C CYS A 201 -2.61 -11.87 -13.07
N LEU A 202 -3.77 -12.06 -13.69
CA LEU A 202 -4.07 -13.22 -14.53
C LEU A 202 -3.12 -13.30 -15.74
N SER A 203 -2.86 -12.18 -16.42
CA SER A 203 -1.90 -12.11 -17.53
C SER A 203 -0.46 -12.37 -17.09
N LEU A 204 -0.12 -12.05 -15.83
CA LEU A 204 1.15 -12.41 -15.20
C LEU A 204 1.16 -13.87 -14.69
N GLY A 205 0.06 -14.60 -14.80
CA GLY A 205 -0.06 -16.01 -14.40
C GLY A 205 -0.48 -16.23 -12.93
N LEU A 206 -0.82 -15.17 -12.20
CA LEU A 206 -1.24 -15.23 -10.79
C LEU A 206 -2.76 -15.12 -10.68
N ASP A 207 -3.39 -16.06 -9.97
CA ASP A 207 -4.78 -15.91 -9.52
C ASP A 207 -4.82 -14.96 -8.30
N PRO A 208 -5.38 -13.75 -8.43
CA PRO A 208 -5.44 -12.78 -7.33
C PRO A 208 -6.32 -13.25 -6.15
N SER A 209 -7.21 -14.23 -6.38
CA SER A 209 -8.08 -14.81 -5.35
C SER A 209 -7.33 -15.83 -4.47
N ASN A 210 -6.20 -16.34 -4.94
CA ASN A 210 -5.43 -17.39 -4.27
C ASN A 210 -3.92 -17.11 -4.37
N ILE A 211 -3.48 -16.03 -3.74
CA ILE A 211 -2.07 -15.65 -3.74
C ILE A 211 -1.25 -16.68 -2.93
N PRO A 212 -0.22 -17.30 -3.52
CA PRO A 212 0.66 -18.20 -2.79
C PRO A 212 1.28 -17.53 -1.56
N ALA A 213 1.35 -18.27 -0.45
CA ALA A 213 1.95 -17.77 0.80
C ALA A 213 3.42 -17.34 0.61
N SER A 214 4.14 -17.95 -0.34
CA SER A 214 5.50 -17.56 -0.72
C SER A 214 5.58 -16.14 -1.31
N LEU A 215 4.52 -15.65 -1.96
CA LEU A 215 4.45 -14.32 -2.57
C LEU A 215 3.76 -13.27 -1.69
N ASN A 216 2.96 -13.70 -0.71
CA ASN A 216 2.16 -12.81 0.12
C ASN A 216 3.05 -11.85 0.95
N CYS A 217 2.90 -10.54 0.75
CA CYS A 217 3.59 -9.50 1.52
C CYS A 217 2.69 -8.84 2.58
N GLY A 218 1.55 -9.47 2.89
CA GLY A 218 0.57 -8.99 3.85
C GLY A 218 -0.50 -8.11 3.21
N ILE A 219 -1.35 -7.55 4.08
CA ILE A 219 -2.43 -6.64 3.68
C ILE A 219 -2.02 -5.20 4.01
N GLU A 220 -2.22 -4.32 3.05
CA GLU A 220 -1.96 -2.90 3.19
C GLU A 220 -3.25 -2.12 3.42
N ARG A 221 -3.28 -1.26 4.43
CA ARG A 221 -4.33 -0.24 4.61
C ARG A 221 -3.92 1.01 3.84
N LEU A 222 -4.69 1.35 2.80
CA LEU A 222 -4.48 2.56 2.01
C LEU A 222 -5.55 3.57 2.39
N THR A 223 -5.14 4.82 2.64
CA THR A 223 -6.07 5.93 2.82
C THR A 223 -6.31 6.58 1.47
N THR A 224 -7.56 6.55 1.00
CA THR A 224 -7.99 7.16 -0.26
C THR A 224 -8.95 8.33 0.02
N ALA A 225 -9.30 9.09 -1.01
CA ALA A 225 -10.31 10.14 -0.90
C ALA A 225 -11.70 9.61 -0.46
N ASN A 226 -12.00 8.33 -0.75
CA ASN A 226 -13.26 7.67 -0.39
C ASN A 226 -13.16 6.90 0.94
N GLY A 227 -12.11 7.13 1.71
CA GLY A 227 -11.85 6.43 2.97
C GLY A 227 -10.77 5.35 2.85
N ILE A 228 -10.70 4.52 3.88
CA ILE A 228 -9.66 3.49 4.00
C ILE A 228 -10.09 2.24 3.26
N ILE A 229 -9.20 1.73 2.42
CA ILE A 229 -9.33 0.43 1.78
C ILE A 229 -8.23 -0.51 2.25
N ARG A 230 -8.48 -1.82 2.13
CA ARG A 230 -7.51 -2.88 2.39
C ARG A 230 -7.20 -3.61 1.10
N VAL A 231 -5.93 -3.83 0.81
CA VAL A 231 -5.47 -4.44 -0.44
C VAL A 231 -4.37 -5.46 -0.17
N ARG A 232 -4.33 -6.55 -0.95
CA ARG A 232 -3.22 -7.51 -0.88
C ARG A 232 -1.96 -6.87 -1.46
N LYS A 233 -0.82 -7.21 -0.88
CA LYS A 233 0.49 -6.73 -1.32
C LYS A 233 1.33 -7.91 -1.80
N ILE A 234 2.00 -7.72 -2.92
CA ILE A 234 2.97 -8.68 -3.47
C ILE A 234 4.26 -7.97 -3.85
N LEU A 235 5.31 -8.74 -4.06
CA LEU A 235 6.58 -8.25 -4.60
C LEU A 235 6.61 -8.52 -6.10
N VAL A 236 6.99 -7.50 -6.87
CA VAL A 236 7.12 -7.58 -8.33
C VAL A 236 8.43 -6.94 -8.76
N GLU A 237 8.94 -7.40 -9.89
CA GLU A 237 10.03 -6.78 -10.60
C GLU A 237 9.43 -5.84 -11.67
N VAL A 238 9.98 -4.62 -11.75
CA VAL A 238 9.54 -3.60 -12.70
C VAL A 238 10.73 -3.04 -13.46
N GLN A 239 10.57 -2.83 -14.76
CA GLN A 239 11.53 -2.12 -15.60
C GLN A 239 10.82 -1.06 -16.44
N TYR A 240 11.33 0.17 -16.43
CA TYR A 240 10.74 1.29 -17.16
C TYR A 240 11.11 1.25 -18.64
N ILE A 241 10.19 1.68 -19.50
CA ILE A 241 10.34 1.70 -20.95
C ILE A 241 10.25 3.14 -21.47
N ALA A 242 11.20 3.54 -22.30
CA ALA A 242 11.23 4.82 -22.98
C ALA A 242 10.31 4.83 -24.20
N SER A 243 10.05 6.02 -24.75
CA SER A 243 9.19 6.20 -25.93
C SER A 243 9.70 5.51 -27.20
N ASP A 244 10.99 5.20 -27.27
CA ASP A 244 11.63 4.44 -28.36
C ASP A 244 11.63 2.92 -28.12
N ASN A 245 10.88 2.44 -27.11
CA ASN A 245 10.83 1.07 -26.63
C ASN A 245 12.13 0.54 -26.01
N SER A 246 13.13 1.40 -25.75
CA SER A 246 14.32 1.00 -25.00
C SER A 246 14.03 0.90 -23.49
N THR A 247 14.79 0.05 -22.80
CA THR A 247 14.67 -0.07 -21.34
C THR A 247 15.43 1.04 -20.63
N ILE A 248 14.84 1.58 -19.56
CA ILE A 248 15.44 2.59 -18.70
C ILE A 248 15.91 1.91 -17.42
N GLY A 249 17.23 1.79 -17.28
CA GLY A 249 17.86 1.20 -16.10
C GLY A 249 17.67 -0.31 -15.99
N LEU A 250 18.10 -0.85 -14.86
CA LEU A 250 17.95 -2.27 -14.54
C LEU A 250 16.55 -2.53 -13.95
N PRO A 251 16.04 -3.77 -14.06
CA PRO A 251 14.84 -4.17 -13.33
C PRO A 251 14.98 -3.92 -11.82
N ILE A 252 13.93 -3.43 -11.19
CA ILE A 252 13.89 -3.10 -9.76
C ILE A 252 12.78 -3.86 -9.05
N MET A 253 13.07 -4.29 -7.82
CA MET A 253 12.12 -4.98 -6.96
C MET A 253 11.28 -3.99 -6.17
N ILE A 254 9.96 -4.03 -6.34
CA ILE A 254 9.03 -3.11 -5.68
C ILE A 254 7.81 -3.85 -5.12
N LYS A 255 7.15 -3.22 -4.16
CA LYS A 255 5.86 -3.70 -3.64
C LYS A 255 4.74 -3.18 -4.54
N ALA A 256 3.88 -4.09 -5.00
CA ALA A 256 2.64 -3.75 -5.69
C ALA A 256 1.44 -4.14 -4.82
N VAL A 257 0.34 -3.42 -4.99
CA VAL A 257 -0.95 -3.74 -4.40
C VAL A 257 -1.91 -4.24 -5.46
N ILE A 258 -2.73 -5.22 -5.10
CA ILE A 258 -3.74 -5.79 -5.98
C ILE A 258 -5.08 -5.12 -5.69
N ARG A 259 -5.68 -4.52 -6.72
CA ARG A 259 -6.96 -3.83 -6.68
C ARG A 259 -8.05 -4.74 -7.26
N ASP A 260 -9.23 -4.68 -6.66
CA ASP A 260 -10.41 -5.32 -7.21
C ASP A 260 -10.84 -4.65 -8.52
N GLY A 261 -11.33 -5.45 -9.45
CA GLY A 261 -11.81 -5.02 -10.77
C GLY A 261 -10.79 -5.18 -11.89
N TYR A 262 -11.13 -4.62 -13.05
CA TYR A 262 -10.38 -4.73 -14.31
C TYR A 262 -9.79 -3.39 -14.72
N SER A 263 -8.63 -3.43 -15.37
CA SER A 263 -7.88 -2.23 -15.74
C SER A 263 -8.54 -1.37 -16.81
N GLU A 264 -9.44 -1.91 -17.63
CA GLU A 264 -10.10 -1.20 -18.74
C GLU A 264 -10.83 0.09 -18.29
N ASN A 265 -11.25 0.15 -17.03
CA ASN A 265 -12.03 1.28 -16.50
C ASN A 265 -11.20 2.23 -15.64
N ARG A 266 -9.92 1.93 -15.37
CA ARG A 266 -9.14 2.65 -14.36
C ARG A 266 -7.66 2.70 -14.70
N PRO A 267 -7.03 3.88 -14.69
CA PRO A 267 -5.59 3.95 -14.83
C PRO A 267 -4.90 3.30 -13.61
N ARG A 268 -3.75 2.69 -13.86
CA ARG A 268 -2.86 2.15 -12.80
C ARG A 268 -2.00 3.27 -12.24
N CYS A 269 -1.76 3.28 -10.95
CA CYS A 269 -0.77 4.19 -10.37
C CYS A 269 0.62 3.54 -10.33
N SER A 270 1.69 4.26 -10.67
CA SER A 270 3.06 3.72 -10.67
C SER A 270 3.62 3.44 -9.28
N GLY A 271 3.06 4.05 -8.23
CA GLY A 271 3.69 4.12 -6.92
C GLY A 271 4.89 5.05 -6.91
N GLN A 272 5.69 4.94 -5.84
CA GLN A 272 6.91 5.76 -5.66
C GLN A 272 8.15 5.19 -6.35
N SER A 273 8.04 4.06 -7.05
CA SER A 273 9.17 3.32 -7.64
C SER A 273 9.99 4.19 -8.60
N LEU A 274 9.33 4.97 -9.46
CA LEU A 274 9.98 5.84 -10.44
C LEU A 274 10.91 6.83 -9.73
N ARG A 275 10.38 7.58 -8.77
CA ARG A 275 11.11 8.65 -8.06
C ARG A 275 12.14 8.14 -7.07
N ARG A 276 11.98 6.90 -6.57
CA ARG A 276 12.94 6.27 -5.65
C ARG A 276 14.18 5.72 -6.38
N HIS A 277 14.07 5.40 -7.67
CA HIS A 277 15.13 4.70 -8.39
C HIS A 277 15.67 5.44 -9.61
N LEU A 278 14.92 6.40 -10.16
CA LEU A 278 15.29 7.17 -11.34
C LEU A 278 15.22 8.68 -11.07
N PHE A 279 16.05 9.42 -11.79
CA PHE A 279 15.95 10.88 -11.82
C PHE A 279 14.82 11.26 -12.76
N THR A 280 13.98 12.18 -12.32
CA THR A 280 12.84 12.70 -13.10
C THR A 280 12.88 14.22 -13.13
N ALA A 281 12.45 14.81 -14.24
CA ALA A 281 12.24 16.25 -14.34
C ALA A 281 11.15 16.57 -15.37
N THR A 282 10.41 17.63 -15.11
CA THR A 282 9.39 18.19 -16.02
C THR A 282 9.58 19.70 -16.08
N ALA A 283 9.25 20.31 -17.22
CA ALA A 283 9.18 21.76 -17.35
C ALA A 283 7.73 22.17 -17.62
N PRO A 284 7.20 23.19 -16.91
CA PRO A 284 5.82 23.62 -17.08
C PRO A 284 5.58 24.38 -18.39
N GLY A 285 4.33 24.40 -18.84
CA GLY A 285 3.86 25.22 -19.96
C GLY A 285 4.33 24.77 -21.34
N ALA A 286 4.13 25.63 -22.35
CA ALA A 286 4.46 25.34 -23.74
C ALA A 286 5.97 25.09 -23.97
N ILE A 287 6.83 25.63 -23.10
CA ILE A 287 8.29 25.51 -23.21
C ILE A 287 8.74 24.06 -22.98
N GLY A 288 8.15 23.38 -21.99
CA GLY A 288 8.45 21.96 -21.71
C GLY A 288 7.57 20.97 -22.48
N ALA A 289 6.53 21.45 -23.16
CA ALA A 289 5.44 20.65 -23.74
C ALA A 289 4.80 19.64 -22.75
N GLY A 290 5.01 19.84 -21.45
CA GLY A 290 4.61 18.89 -20.42
C GLY A 290 5.36 17.55 -20.50
N ASN A 291 6.54 17.45 -21.11
CA ASN A 291 7.28 16.20 -21.18
C ASN A 291 7.89 15.82 -19.82
N LEU A 292 7.84 14.52 -19.49
CA LEU A 292 8.55 13.93 -18.37
C LEU A 292 9.87 13.32 -18.84
N HIS A 293 10.96 13.92 -18.41
CA HIS A 293 12.30 13.39 -18.63
C HIS A 293 12.65 12.42 -17.51
N VAL A 294 13.07 11.22 -17.87
CA VAL A 294 13.43 10.15 -16.93
C VAL A 294 14.83 9.62 -17.29
N GLY A 295 15.66 9.34 -16.29
CA GLY A 295 16.97 8.76 -16.53
C GLY A 295 17.65 8.17 -15.29
N THR A 296 18.66 7.35 -15.52
CA THR A 296 19.49 6.72 -14.47
C THR A 296 20.56 7.67 -13.91
N ARG A 297 20.76 8.82 -14.55
CA ARG A 297 21.72 9.85 -14.13
C ARG A 297 21.04 11.21 -14.13
N LYS A 298 21.39 12.05 -13.15
CA LYS A 298 20.85 13.40 -13.01
C LYS A 298 21.20 14.30 -14.20
N THR A 299 22.46 14.28 -14.65
CA THR A 299 22.95 15.24 -15.65
C THR A 299 22.18 15.18 -16.96
N PRO A 300 21.99 14.02 -17.62
CA PRO A 300 21.22 13.95 -18.87
C PRO A 300 19.77 14.43 -18.72
N VAL A 301 19.14 14.15 -17.57
CA VAL A 301 17.75 14.58 -17.29
C VAL A 301 17.67 16.11 -17.20
N VAL A 302 18.58 16.73 -16.46
CA VAL A 302 18.59 18.19 -16.28
C VAL A 302 18.99 18.91 -17.57
N THR A 303 19.97 18.41 -18.33
CA THR A 303 20.39 19.03 -19.61
C THR A 303 19.36 18.92 -20.72
N SER A 304 18.39 18.00 -20.59
CA SER A 304 17.28 17.85 -21.53
C SER A 304 16.17 18.87 -21.30
N LEU A 305 16.20 19.59 -20.19
CA LEU A 305 15.23 20.65 -19.93
C LEU A 305 15.58 21.89 -20.76
N PRO A 306 14.57 22.59 -21.29
CA PRO A 306 14.79 23.85 -21.98
C PRO A 306 15.48 24.86 -21.03
N ALA A 307 16.53 25.52 -21.53
CA ALA A 307 17.20 26.58 -20.79
C ALA A 307 16.27 27.79 -20.71
N SER A 308 15.99 28.25 -19.49
CA SER A 308 15.30 29.52 -19.22
C SER A 308 16.27 30.68 -19.20
#